data_AF-A0A3E0GXC2-F1
#
_entry.id   AF-A0A3E0GXC2-F1
#
_cell.length_a   1.000
_cell.length_b   1.000
_cell.length_c   1.000
_cell.angle_alpha   90.00
_cell.angle_beta   90.00
_cell.angle_gamma   90.00
#
_symmetry.space_group_name_H-M   'P 1'
#
loop_
_entity.id
_entity.type
_entity.pdbx_description
1 polymer ?
#
loop_
_entity_poly.entity_id
_entity_poly.type
_entity_poly.pdbx_seq_one_letter_code
_entity_poly.pdbx_strand_id
1 'polypeptide(L)' 'MRVLVLVLRYVNLLDLGGPVQVFDAAAHLGADYRIRYVADAPERSSAQGLLLAGSSRCP' A
#
# COMPACT_ATOMS: atom_id res chain seq x y z
N MET A 1 5.95 14.44 4.03
CA MET A 1 5.37 13.49 5.01
C MET A 1 5.38 12.06 4.46
N ARG A 2 5.74 11.06 5.27
CA ARG A 2 5.82 9.64 4.86
C ARG A 2 4.58 8.87 5.32
N VAL A 3 3.98 8.09 4.43
CA VAL A 3 2.86 7.19 4.70
C VAL A 3 3.30 5.76 4.47
N LEU A 4 3.30 4.95 5.53
CA LEU A 4 3.61 3.52 5.45
C LEU A 4 2.31 2.74 5.36
N VAL A 5 2.18 1.97 4.29
CA VAL A 5 1.01 1.13 4.03
C VAL A 5 1.41 -0.31 4.31
N LEU A 6 0.91 -0.87 5.42
CA LEU A 6 1.16 -2.25 5.79
C LEU A 6 0.26 -3.19 4.97
N VAL A 7 0.89 -4.02 4.13
CA VAL A 7 0.20 -5.00 3.28
C VAL A 7 0.19 -6.34 4.01
N LEU A 8 -0.98 -6.70 4.54
CA LEU A 8 -1.20 -7.96 5.23
C LEU A 8 -1.51 -9.10 4.25
N ARG A 9 -1.32 -10.35 4.71
CA ARG A 9 -1.77 -11.54 3.98
C ARG A 9 -3.30 -11.49 3.85
N TYR A 10 -3.81 -11.75 2.66
CA TYR A 10 -5.23 -11.68 2.31
C TYR A 10 -5.87 -10.31 2.55
N VAL A 11 -5.10 -9.23 2.42
CA VAL A 11 -5.67 -7.87 2.43
C VAL A 11 -6.74 -7.75 1.34
N ASN A 12 -7.85 -7.09 1.66
CA ASN A 12 -8.87 -6.74 0.68
C ASN A 12 -8.36 -5.57 -0.15
N LEU A 13 -8.29 -5.74 -1.48
CA LEU A 13 -7.76 -4.71 -2.38
C LEU A 13 -8.59 -3.43 -2.42
N LEU A 14 -9.91 -3.51 -2.27
CA LEU A 14 -10.75 -2.31 -2.29
C LEU A 14 -10.52 -1.48 -1.01
N ASP A 15 -10.41 -2.18 0.13
CA ASP A 15 -10.12 -1.56 1.42
C ASP A 15 -8.70 -0.98 1.48
N LEU A 16 -7.73 -1.61 0.81
CA LEU A 16 -6.37 -1.08 0.66
C LEU A 16 -6.34 0.14 -0.29
N GLY A 17 -7.04 0.04 -1.42
CA GLY A 17 -7.04 1.04 -2.48
C GLY A 17 -7.64 2.37 -2.03
N GLY A 18 -8.75 2.34 -1.27
CA GLY A 18 -9.44 3.56 -0.83
C GLY A 18 -8.54 4.56 -0.09
N PRO A 19 -7.90 4.18 1.03
CA PRO A 19 -6.98 5.05 1.75
C PRO A 19 -5.76 5.49 0.93
N VAL A 20 -5.18 4.57 0.15
CA VAL A 20 -4.01 4.87 -0.70
C VAL A 20 -4.34 5.94 -1.74
N GLN A 21 -5.49 5.83 -2.40
CA GLN A 21 -5.92 6.76 -3.44
C GLN A 21 -6.05 8.20 -2.92
N VAL A 22 -6.47 8.39 -1.66
CA VAL A 22 -6.56 9.74 -1.06
C VAL A 22 -5.18 10.39 -0.96
N PHE A 23 -4.18 9.66 -0.45
CA PHE A 23 -2.82 10.20 -0.33
C PHE A 23 -2.16 10.39 -1.70
N ASP A 24 -2.42 9.48 -2.63
CA ASP A 24 -1.87 9.56 -3.98
C ASP A 24 -2.46 10.76 -4.74
N ALA A 25 -3.77 10.97 -4.66
CA ALA A 25 -4.42 12.13 -5.24
C ALA A 25 -3.92 13.45 -4.61
N ALA A 26 -3.78 13.49 -3.28
CA ALA A 26 -3.22 14.65 -2.60
C ALA A 26 -1.77 14.93 -3.05
N ALA A 27 -0.96 13.88 -3.26
CA ALA A 27 0.39 14.02 -3.78
C ALA A 27 0.42 14.61 -5.20
N HIS A 28 -0.47 14.13 -6.08
CA HIS A 28 -0.64 14.68 -7.43
C HIS A 28 -1.12 16.14 -7.44
N LEU A 29 -1.78 16.60 -6.37
CA LEU A 29 -2.20 18.00 -6.18
C LEU A 29 -1.14 18.88 -5.47
N GLY A 30 0.07 18.35 -5.24
CA GLY A 30 1.21 19.10 -4.70
C GLY A 30 1.42 18.97 -3.20
N ALA A 31 0.64 18.14 -2.49
CA ALA A 31 0.98 17.79 -1.11
C ALA A 31 2.22 16.89 -1.07
N ASP A 32 3.13 17.08 -0.11
CA ASP A 32 4.34 16.26 0.02
C ASP A 32 4.02 14.91 0.71
N TYR A 33 3.13 14.09 0.14
CA TYR A 33 2.93 12.71 0.61
C TYR A 33 3.83 11.75 -0.17
N ARG A 34 4.58 10.92 0.56
CA ARG A 34 5.38 9.83 0.00
C ARG A 34 4.89 8.50 0.53
N ILE A 35 4.25 7.72 -0.34
CA ILE A 35 3.65 6.42 0.00
C ILE A 35 4.70 5.31 -0.17
N ARG A 36 4.78 4.40 0.81
CA ARG A 36 5.59 3.18 0.70
C ARG A 36 4.80 1.98 1.22
N TYR A 37 4.76 0.93 0.41
CA TYR A 37 4.20 -0.37 0.81
C TYR A 37 5.26 -1.18 1.58
N VAL A 38 4.85 -1.70 2.73
CA VAL A 38 5.67 -2.57 3.57
C VAL A 38 4.91 -3.86 3.88
N ALA A 39 5.65 -4.96 3.94
CA ALA A 39 5.12 -6.26 4.31
C ALA A 39 6.19 -7.07 5.05
N ASP A 40 5.76 -8.15 5.69
CA ASP A 40 6.63 -9.11 6.36
C ASP A 40 7.30 -10.10 5.38
N ALA A 41 6.84 -10.18 4.13
CA ALA A 41 7.57 -10.81 3.02
C ALA A 41 7.36 -10.04 1.69
N PRO A 42 8.21 -10.26 0.67
CA PRO A 42 8.26 -9.41 -0.53
C PRO A 42 7.01 -9.48 -1.42
N GLU A 43 6.23 -10.55 -1.26
CA GLU A 43 5.00 -10.80 -2.00
C GLU A 43 3.87 -11.20 -1.06
N ARG A 44 2.64 -10.73 -1.34
CA ARG A 44 1.44 -11.03 -0.54
C ARG A 44 0.27 -11.34 -1.45
N SER A 45 -0.47 -12.42 -1.16
CA SER A 45 -1.76 -12.67 -1.82
C SER A 45 -2.82 -11.75 -1.22
N SER A 46 -3.62 -11.12 -2.06
CA SER A 46 -4.84 -10.43 -1.64
C SER A 46 -5.99 -11.42 -1.38
N ALA A 47 -7.07 -10.94 -0.78
CA ALA A 47 -8.31 -11.72 -0.64
C ALA A 47 -8.94 -12.08 -1.99
N GLN A 48 -8.72 -11.25 -3.02
CA GLN A 48 -9.18 -11.46 -4.39
C GLN A 48 -8.30 -12.44 -5.19
N GLY A 49 -7.27 -13.02 -4.56
CA GLY A 49 -6.36 -13.98 -5.21
C GLY A 49 -5.29 -13.33 -6.10
N LEU A 50 -5.12 -12.00 -6.03
CA LEU A 50 -4.07 -11.31 -6.78
C LEU A 50 -2.77 -11.26 -5.97
N LEU A 51 -1.66 -11.48 -6.66
CA LEU A 51 -0.33 -11.36 -6.08
C LEU A 51 0.11 -9.90 -6.06
N LEU A 52 0.41 -9.38 -4.87
CA LEU A 52 0.95 -8.06 -4.63
C LEU A 52 2.46 -8.18 -4.40
N ALA A 53 3.24 -7.67 -5.34
CA ALA A 53 4.71 -7.65 -5.28
C ALA A 53 5.24 -6.23 -5.01
N GLY A 54 6.55 -6.11 -4.78
CA GLY A 54 7.24 -4.82 -4.64
C GLY A 54 7.11 -4.18 -3.25
N SER A 55 6.61 -4.92 -2.26
CA SER A 55 6.58 -4.46 -0.88
C SER A 55 7.97 -4.58 -0.25
N SER A 56 8.42 -3.50 0.38
CA SER A 56 9.66 -3.53 1.17
C SER A 56 9.43 -4.20 2.52
N ARG A 57 10.49 -4.68 3.18
CA ARG A 57 10.34 -5.17 4.57
C ARG A 57 9.86 -4.05 5.47
N CYS A 58 8.96 -4.38 6.39
CA CYS A 58 8.60 -3.47 7.48
C CYS A 58 9.88 -3.11 8.28
N PRO A 59 10.13 -1.81 8.55
CA PRO A 59 11.24 -1.38 9.40
C PRO A 59 11.09 -1.91 10.84
#